data_AF-A0A352FVQ3-F1
#
_entry.id   AF-A0A352FVQ3-F1
#
_cell.length_a   1.000
_cell.length_b   1.000
_cell.length_c   1.000
_cell.angle_alpha   90.00
_cell.angle_beta   90.00
_cell.angle_gamma   90.00
#
_symmetry.space_group_name_H-M   'P 1'
#
loop_
_entity.id
_entity.type
_entity.pdbx_description
1 polymer ?
#
loop_
_entity_poly.entity_id
_entity_poly.type
_entity_poly.pdbx_seq_one_letter_code
_entity_poly.pdbx_strand_id
1 'polypeptide(L)'
;MTGSNNLRFKISSDKVAAIAVTLAPALYFLPALLQGKVLCPDDDLLQNVPFRVAAAQMMRSGYLPLWNPYIFSGMPLLATAQVGILYPLNWSYLFFSPATATNLMVVATYMVAGLGAYLYTR
;
A
#
# COMPACT_ATOMS: atom_id res chain seq x y z
N MET A 1 -4.70 -50.02 -15.89
CA MET A 1 -4.08 -49.43 -14.69
C MET A 1 -3.98 -47.93 -14.89
N THR A 2 -5.01 -47.17 -14.52
CA THR A 2 -5.04 -45.71 -14.65
C THR A 2 -5.53 -45.12 -13.33
N GLY A 3 -4.59 -44.74 -12.47
CA GLY A 3 -4.87 -44.04 -11.23
C GLY A 3 -5.35 -42.63 -11.54
N SER A 4 -6.66 -42.40 -11.45
CA SER A 4 -7.26 -41.07 -11.47
C SER A 4 -6.85 -40.32 -10.21
N ASN A 5 -5.81 -39.49 -10.32
CA ASN A 5 -5.30 -38.68 -9.23
C ASN A 5 -6.27 -37.51 -8.99
N ASN A 6 -7.30 -37.76 -8.19
CA ASN A 6 -8.29 -36.75 -7.80
C ASN A 6 -7.68 -35.80 -6.76
N LEU A 7 -6.98 -34.76 -7.22
CA LEU A 7 -6.57 -33.62 -6.41
C LEU A 7 -7.80 -32.78 -6.03
N ARG A 8 -8.58 -33.26 -5.06
CA ARG A 8 -9.62 -32.46 -4.42
C ARG A 8 -8.94 -31.45 -3.49
N PHE A 9 -8.81 -30.20 -3.94
CA PHE A 9 -8.41 -29.09 -3.08
C PHE A 9 -9.41 -28.96 -1.93
N LYS A 10 -9.06 -29.49 -0.75
CA LYS A 10 -9.88 -29.39 0.46
C LYS A 10 -9.69 -27.99 1.05
N ILE A 11 -10.59 -27.08 0.70
CA ILE A 11 -10.62 -25.73 1.26
C ILE A 11 -11.02 -25.85 2.74
N SER A 12 -10.11 -25.46 3.64
CA SER A 12 -10.38 -25.40 5.08
C SER A 12 -11.11 -24.09 5.42
N SER A 13 -12.03 -24.12 6.38
CA SER A 13 -12.74 -22.93 6.87
C SER A 13 -11.77 -21.82 7.33
N ASP A 14 -10.65 -22.21 7.93
CA ASP A 14 -9.56 -21.32 8.34
C ASP A 14 -8.94 -20.55 7.15
N LYS A 15 -8.69 -21.22 6.02
CA LYS A 15 -8.16 -20.56 4.81
C LYS A 15 -9.17 -19.59 4.21
N VAL A 16 -10.46 -19.94 4.25
CA VAL A 16 -11.53 -19.06 3.77
C VAL A 16 -11.63 -17.81 4.65
N ALA A 17 -11.57 -17.97 5.97
CA ALA A 17 -11.61 -16.85 6.91
C ALA A 17 -10.42 -15.91 6.68
N ALA A 18 -9.20 -16.44 6.58
CA ALA A 18 -8.00 -15.65 6.31
C ALA A 18 -8.11 -14.86 4.99
N ILE A 19 -8.57 -15.49 3.91
CA ILE A 19 -8.78 -14.82 2.61
C ILE A 19 -9.87 -13.75 2.72
N ALA A 20 -10.99 -14.06 3.38
CA ALA A 20 -12.11 -13.15 3.51
C ALA A 20 -11.70 -11.86 4.25
N VAL A 21 -11.04 -11.96 5.40
CA VAL A 21 -10.60 -10.77 6.16
C VAL A 21 -9.52 -9.99 5.43
N THR A 22 -8.66 -10.67 4.67
CA THR A 22 -7.60 -10.02 3.88
C THR A 22 -8.20 -9.25 2.71
N LEU A 23 -9.22 -9.78 2.03
CA LEU A 23 -9.85 -9.13 0.86
C LEU A 23 -10.95 -8.13 1.22
N ALA A 24 -11.48 -8.17 2.44
CA ALA A 24 -12.57 -7.29 2.88
C ALA A 24 -12.28 -5.78 2.65
N PRO A 25 -11.09 -5.24 2.95
CA PRO A 25 -10.79 -3.84 2.67
C PRO A 25 -10.83 -3.50 1.17
N ALA A 26 -10.32 -4.38 0.31
CA ALA A 26 -10.35 -4.16 -1.13
C ALA A 26 -11.79 -4.11 -1.66
N LEU A 27 -12.66 -4.99 -1.16
CA LEU A 27 -14.09 -4.97 -1.48
C LEU A 27 -14.79 -3.70 -0.96
N TYR A 28 -14.45 -3.27 0.25
CA TYR A 28 -14.99 -2.05 0.84
C TYR A 28 -14.64 -0.80 0.04
N PHE A 29 -13.38 -0.66 -0.40
CA PHE A 29 -12.93 0.49 -1.17
C PHE A 29 -13.25 0.41 -2.67
N LEU A 30 -13.65 -0.77 -3.19
CA LEU A 30 -13.90 -0.99 -4.61
C LEU A 30 -14.81 0.07 -5.26
N PRO A 31 -15.96 0.49 -4.67
CA PRO A 31 -16.80 1.51 -5.27
C PRO A 31 -16.10 2.86 -5.42
N ALA A 32 -15.26 3.25 -4.44
CA ALA A 32 -14.49 4.48 -4.49
C ALA A 32 -13.41 4.41 -5.59
N LEU A 33 -12.74 3.27 -5.70
CA LEU A 33 -11.71 3.05 -6.73
C LEU A 33 -12.32 3.07 -8.14
N LEU A 34 -13.49 2.45 -8.34
CA LEU A 34 -14.20 2.45 -9.63
C LEU A 34 -14.69 3.86 -10.03
N GLN A 35 -14.96 4.72 -9.06
CA GLN A 35 -15.30 6.13 -9.28
C GLN A 35 -14.06 7.01 -9.55
N GLY A 36 -12.86 6.44 -9.57
CA GLY A 36 -11.61 7.19 -9.75
C GLY A 36 -11.24 8.05 -8.54
N LYS A 37 -11.81 7.80 -7.36
CA LYS A 37 -11.46 8.54 -6.15
C LYS A 37 -10.08 8.13 -5.65
N VAL A 38 -9.36 9.09 -5.09
CA VAL A 38 -8.10 8.86 -4.38
C VAL A 38 -8.42 8.77 -2.89
N LEU A 39 -7.94 7.71 -2.24
CA LEU A 39 -8.10 7.44 -0.81
C LEU A 39 -7.13 8.32 -0.01
N CYS A 40 -7.26 9.63 -0.14
CA CYS A 40 -6.28 10.61 0.32
C CYS A 40 -7.01 11.84 0.88
N PRO A 41 -7.37 11.83 2.18
CA PRO A 41 -8.01 12.96 2.82
C PRO A 41 -7.01 14.10 3.11
N ASP A 42 -7.51 15.34 3.06
CA ASP A 42 -6.93 16.53 3.67
C ASP A 42 -5.41 16.73 3.52
N ASP A 43 -4.67 16.59 4.61
CA ASP A 43 -3.23 16.83 4.72
C ASP A 43 -2.39 15.81 3.93
N ASP A 44 -2.93 14.61 3.70
CA ASP A 44 -2.27 13.60 2.90
C ASP A 44 -2.13 14.07 1.45
N LEU A 45 -3.14 14.76 0.91
CA LEU A 45 -3.12 15.31 -0.44
C LEU A 45 -2.18 16.51 -0.54
N LEU A 46 -2.19 17.38 0.47
CA LEU A 46 -1.45 18.64 0.46
C LEU A 46 0.03 18.48 0.82
N GLN A 47 0.39 17.46 1.61
CA GLN A 47 1.72 17.33 2.19
C GLN A 47 2.36 15.97 1.94
N ASN A 48 1.71 14.89 2.35
CA ASN A 48 2.36 13.58 2.38
C ASN A 48 2.55 12.99 0.97
N VAL A 49 1.55 13.11 0.08
CA VAL A 49 1.65 12.69 -1.32
C VAL A 49 2.77 13.45 -2.04
N PRO A 50 2.84 14.80 -1.99
CA PRO A 50 3.97 15.54 -2.54
C PRO A 50 5.33 15.07 -2.02
N PHE A 51 5.47 14.77 -0.72
CA PHE A 51 6.74 14.26 -0.17
C PHE A 51 7.11 12.90 -0.74
N ARG A 52 6.15 11.96 -0.83
CA ARG A 52 6.37 10.65 -1.43
C ARG A 52 6.72 10.76 -2.92
N VAL A 53 6.07 11.68 -3.65
CA VAL A 53 6.37 11.96 -5.06
C VAL A 53 7.78 12.50 -5.23
N ALA A 54 8.18 13.50 -4.43
CA ALA A 54 9.53 14.06 -4.45
C ALA A 54 10.59 12.98 -4.16
N ALA A 55 10.34 12.16 -3.14
CA ALA A 55 11.24 11.07 -2.77
C ALA A 55 11.36 10.01 -3.90
N ALA A 56 10.24 9.63 -4.50
CA ALA A 56 10.21 8.69 -5.61
C ALA A 56 10.90 9.24 -6.87
N GLN A 57 10.84 10.55 -7.12
CA GLN A 57 11.57 11.21 -8.22
C GLN A 57 13.09 11.16 -7.98
N MET A 58 13.55 11.46 -6.76
CA MET A 58 14.96 11.37 -6.39
C MET A 58 15.48 9.94 -6.55
N MET A 59 14.74 8.95 -6.05
CA MET A 59 15.10 7.53 -6.15
C MET A 59 15.14 7.03 -7.59
N ARG A 60 14.16 7.41 -8.43
CA ARG A 60 14.19 7.08 -9.88
C ARG A 60 15.38 7.71 -10.61
N SER A 61 15.90 8.80 -10.07
CA SER A 61 17.11 9.47 -10.59
C SER A 61 18.41 8.89 -10.02
N GLY A 62 18.34 7.82 -9.21
CA GLY A 62 19.52 7.18 -8.61
C GLY A 62 20.03 7.84 -7.33
N TYR A 63 19.27 8.77 -6.74
CA TYR A 63 19.65 9.47 -5.51
C TYR A 63 18.84 9.01 -4.32
N LEU A 64 19.50 8.93 -3.15
CA LEU A 64 18.79 8.73 -1.89
C LEU A 64 17.97 9.99 -1.54
N PRO A 65 16.71 9.85 -1.09
CA PRO A 65 15.82 10.96 -0.81
C PRO A 65 16.12 11.60 0.56
N LEU A 66 17.31 12.18 0.72
CA LEU A 66 17.80 12.69 2.00
C LEU A 66 17.29 14.10 2.33
N TRP A 67 17.17 14.97 1.33
CA TRP A 67 16.86 16.40 1.52
C TRP A 67 15.74 16.85 0.58
N ASN A 68 14.75 17.56 1.11
CA ASN A 68 13.70 18.22 0.34
C ASN A 68 14.00 19.72 0.25
N PRO A 69 14.36 20.27 -0.93
CA PRO A 69 14.70 21.68 -1.08
C PRO A 69 13.49 22.61 -1.27
N TYR A 70 12.28 22.07 -1.42
CA TYR A 70 11.13 22.81 -1.94
C TYR A 70 10.35 23.59 -0.87
N ILE A 71 10.57 23.30 0.41
CA ILE A 71 9.84 23.93 1.53
C ILE A 71 10.78 24.26 2.68
N PHE A 72 10.43 25.29 3.47
CA PHE A 72 11.14 25.71 4.68
C PHE A 72 12.65 25.97 4.51
N SER A 73 13.07 26.47 3.34
CA SER A 73 14.50 26.61 2.99
C SER A 73 15.29 25.28 3.01
N GLY A 74 14.57 24.15 2.96
CA GLY A 74 15.10 22.81 3.00
C GLY A 74 14.73 22.05 4.27
N MET A 75 14.39 20.77 4.14
CA MET A 75 14.17 19.88 5.29
C MET A 75 14.71 18.46 5.05
N PRO A 76 15.11 17.73 6.11
CA PRO A 76 15.52 16.33 6.00
C PRO A 76 14.33 15.45 5.57
N LEU A 77 14.33 14.96 4.33
CA LEU A 77 13.20 14.22 3.76
C LEU A 77 13.10 12.81 4.35
N LEU A 78 14.21 12.04 4.31
CA LEU A 78 14.26 10.66 4.81
C LEU A 78 13.90 10.53 6.29
N ALA A 79 14.20 11.55 7.10
CA ALA A 79 13.93 11.56 8.53
C ALA A 79 12.47 11.93 8.88
N THR A 80 11.67 12.37 7.89
CA THR A 80 10.26 12.70 8.13
C THR A 80 9.39 11.46 8.23
N ALA A 81 8.48 11.44 9.20
CA ALA A 81 7.47 10.39 9.28
C ALA A 81 6.46 10.49 8.12
N GLN A 82 6.24 11.71 7.61
CA GLN A 82 5.30 12.00 6.53
C GLN A 82 5.66 11.30 5.22
N VAL A 83 6.95 11.29 4.83
CA VAL A 83 7.37 10.57 3.62
C VAL A 83 7.29 9.05 3.80
N GLY A 84 7.68 8.55 4.98
CA GLY A 84 7.58 7.15 5.34
C GLY A 84 8.24 6.19 4.33
N ILE A 85 9.34 6.56 3.68
CA ILE A 85 9.88 5.79 2.55
C ILE A 85 10.44 4.42 2.94
N LEU A 86 10.76 4.22 4.22
CA LEU A 86 11.17 2.93 4.74
C LEU A 86 9.99 1.96 4.93
N TYR A 87 8.75 2.43 4.73
CA TYR A 87 7.58 1.57 4.65
C TYR A 87 7.43 1.00 3.23
N PRO A 88 7.58 -0.32 3.00
CA PRO A 88 7.66 -0.89 1.66
C PRO A 88 6.45 -0.60 0.76
N LEU A 89 5.25 -0.41 1.32
CA LEU A 89 4.07 -0.09 0.50
C LEU A 89 4.15 1.30 -0.15
N ASN A 90 4.94 2.22 0.41
CA ASN A 90 5.21 3.53 -0.19
C ASN A 90 6.12 3.42 -1.43
N TRP A 91 6.78 2.29 -1.68
CA TRP A 91 7.58 2.10 -2.90
C TRP A 91 6.71 1.97 -4.16
N SER A 92 5.40 1.79 -4.01
CA SER A 92 4.44 1.88 -5.11
C SER A 92 4.55 3.20 -5.90
N TYR A 93 4.97 4.29 -5.25
CA TYR A 93 5.20 5.60 -5.88
C TYR A 93 6.37 5.60 -6.88
N LEU A 94 7.24 4.60 -6.86
CA LEU A 94 8.32 4.43 -7.84
C LEU A 94 7.81 3.95 -9.19
N PHE A 95 6.67 3.24 -9.20
CA PHE A 95 6.19 2.50 -10.37
C PHE A 95 4.86 3.02 -10.92
N PHE A 96 4.02 3.62 -10.07
CA PHE A 96 2.67 4.03 -10.41
C PHE A 96 2.46 5.54 -10.33
N SER A 97 1.34 6.03 -10.87
CA SER A 97 0.91 7.42 -10.68
C SER A 97 0.65 7.69 -9.20
N PRO A 98 0.74 8.96 -8.73
CA PRO A 98 0.51 9.29 -7.32
C PRO A 98 -0.86 8.82 -6.80
N ALA A 99 -1.90 8.96 -7.61
CA ALA A 99 -3.26 8.51 -7.27
C ALA A 99 -3.31 6.98 -7.07
N THR A 100 -2.77 6.21 -8.02
CA THR A 100 -2.77 4.74 -7.94
C THR A 100 -1.88 4.24 -6.81
N ALA A 101 -0.71 4.84 -6.62
CA ALA A 101 0.21 4.49 -5.55
C ALA A 101 -0.41 4.75 -4.16
N THR A 102 -1.09 5.87 -3.98
CA THR A 102 -1.81 6.19 -2.72
C THR A 102 -2.89 5.16 -2.44
N ASN A 103 -3.73 4.86 -3.43
CA ASN A 103 -4.79 3.86 -3.30
C ASN A 103 -4.24 2.47 -2.97
N LEU A 104 -3.18 2.05 -3.66
CA LEU A 104 -2.52 0.77 -3.43
C LEU A 104 -1.94 0.70 -2.02
N MET A 105 -1.25 1.76 -1.58
CA MET A 105 -0.71 1.83 -0.22
C MET A 105 -1.82 1.69 0.82
N VAL A 106 -2.91 2.45 0.70
CA VAL A 106 -4.01 2.44 1.69
C VAL A 106 -4.65 1.06 1.76
N VAL A 107 -5.07 0.52 0.61
CA VAL A 107 -5.73 -0.78 0.57
C VAL A 107 -4.81 -1.87 1.10
N ALA A 108 -3.56 -1.94 0.63
CA ALA A 108 -2.61 -2.96 1.06
C ALA A 108 -2.29 -2.87 2.56
N THR A 109 -2.20 -1.67 3.15
CA THR A 109 -2.03 -1.51 4.61
C THR A 109 -3.16 -2.20 5.37
N TYR A 110 -4.41 -1.96 4.98
CA TYR A 110 -5.56 -2.60 5.63
C TYR A 110 -5.60 -4.11 5.40
N MET A 111 -5.21 -4.60 4.23
CA MET A 111 -5.14 -6.04 3.95
C MET A 111 -4.10 -6.73 4.84
N VAL A 112 -2.91 -6.14 5.00
CA VAL A 112 -1.85 -6.64 5.90
C VAL A 112 -2.32 -6.60 7.35
N ALA A 113 -2.99 -5.53 7.77
CA ALA A 113 -3.55 -5.42 9.11
C ALA A 113 -4.61 -6.51 9.39
N GLY A 114 -5.54 -6.74 8.44
CA GLY A 114 -6.57 -7.78 8.56
C GLY A 114 -5.98 -9.19 8.64
N LEU A 115 -5.00 -9.49 7.79
CA LEU A 115 -4.28 -10.76 7.84
C LEU A 115 -3.52 -10.94 9.16
N GLY A 116 -2.79 -9.90 9.61
CA GLY A 116 -2.03 -9.94 10.85
C GLY A 116 -2.93 -10.13 12.08
N ALA A 117 -4.07 -9.44 12.14
CA ALA A 117 -5.05 -9.61 13.20
C ALA A 117 -5.60 -11.04 13.24
N TYR A 118 -5.94 -11.62 12.09
CA TYR A 118 -6.39 -13.01 12.01
C TYR A 118 -5.34 -13.99 12.51
N LEU A 119 -4.11 -13.87 12.02
CA LEU A 119 -2.99 -14.73 12.42
C LEU A 119 -2.69 -14.63 13.92
N TYR A 120 -2.91 -13.47 14.53
CA TYR A 120 -2.75 -13.27 15.97
C TYR A 120 -3.84 -13.98 16.79
N THR A 121 -5.07 -14.06 16.27
CA THR A 121 -6.23 -14.61 17.01
C THR A 121 -6.53 -16.08 16.76
N ARG A 122 -5.92 -16.70 15.74
CA ARG A 122 -6.15 -18.12 15.41
C ARG A 122 -5.36 -19.05 16.33
#